data_AF-A0A6V8MJ96-F1
#
_entry.id   AF-A0A6V8MJ96-F1
#
_cell.length_a   1.000
_cell.length_b   1.000
_cell.length_c   1.000
_cell.angle_alpha   90.00
_cell.angle_beta   90.00
_cell.angle_gamma   90.00
#
_symmetry.space_group_name_H-M   'P 1'
#
loop_
_entity.id
_entity.type
_entity.pdbx_description
1 polymer ?
#
loop_
_entity_poly.entity_id
_entity_poly.type
_entity_poly.pdbx_seq_one_letter_code
_entity_poly.pdbx_strand_id
1 'polypeptide(L)'
;MGTRSQAVSPIPSSFAAPDVNRLLYDLNSVFNPLHPGCEVSFQVSAVREGYVFLSVALPEGLTRAYIALLESMTLMLRSVDVKARSAAAQSKVCDLSVQERNIQRVADFEAKAVAHYDRFIAKGCDSAEAVRLTNAALKSEGESLAYYQWVKDAIRKAGRFRKHRK
;
A
#
# COMPACT_ATOMS: atom_id res chain seq x y z
N MET A 1 22.36 -61.83 -7.51
CA MET A 1 22.08 -61.15 -8.78
C MET A 1 20.64 -60.63 -8.73
N GLY A 2 20.47 -59.31 -8.86
CA GLY A 2 19.26 -58.60 -8.51
C GLY A 2 18.06 -58.87 -9.41
N THR A 3 16.90 -59.00 -8.79
CA THR A 3 15.58 -59.05 -9.41
C THR A 3 15.24 -57.68 -9.99
N ARG A 4 15.12 -57.62 -11.32
CA ARG A 4 14.68 -56.42 -12.05
C ARG A 4 13.17 -56.28 -11.86
N SER A 5 12.77 -55.44 -10.91
CA SER A 5 11.37 -55.06 -10.72
C SER A 5 10.93 -54.16 -11.87
N GLN A 6 10.15 -54.68 -12.81
CA GLN A 6 9.45 -53.85 -13.79
C GLN A 6 8.29 -53.16 -13.07
N ALA A 7 8.41 -51.85 -12.89
CA ALA A 7 7.30 -51.01 -12.44
C ALA A 7 6.21 -51.02 -13.51
N VAL A 8 5.17 -51.82 -13.27
CA VAL A 8 3.92 -51.75 -14.03
C VAL A 8 3.14 -50.55 -13.48
N SER A 9 3.14 -49.45 -14.24
CA SER A 9 2.34 -48.26 -13.95
C SER A 9 0.85 -48.64 -13.84
N PRO A 10 0.16 -48.41 -12.71
CA PRO A 10 -1.25 -48.74 -12.56
C PRO A 10 -2.12 -47.49 -12.76
N ILE A 11 -1.88 -46.73 -13.82
CA ILE A 11 -2.84 -45.68 -14.20
C ILE A 11 -3.35 -46.05 -15.59
N PRO A 12 -4.51 -46.72 -15.66
CA PRO A 12 -5.12 -47.00 -16.95
C PRO A 12 -5.42 -45.68 -17.67
N SER A 13 -5.08 -45.63 -18.96
CA SER A 13 -5.28 -44.50 -19.87
C SER A 13 -6.76 -44.11 -20.10
N SER A 14 -7.70 -44.75 -19.40
CA SER A 14 -9.12 -44.41 -19.35
C SER A 14 -9.45 -43.27 -18.38
N PHE A 15 -8.51 -42.81 -17.56
CA PHE A 15 -8.67 -41.60 -16.75
C PHE A 15 -8.40 -40.37 -17.61
N ALA A 16 -9.34 -40.09 -18.51
CA ALA A 16 -9.40 -38.84 -19.24
C ALA A 16 -9.34 -37.68 -18.23
N ALA A 17 -8.48 -36.70 -18.50
CA ALA A 17 -8.48 -35.43 -17.79
C ALA A 17 -9.93 -34.93 -17.67
N PRO A 18 -10.42 -34.56 -16.48
CA PRO A 18 -11.79 -34.13 -16.32
C PRO A 18 -12.02 -32.91 -17.23
N ASP A 19 -12.99 -33.03 -18.14
CA ASP A 19 -13.39 -31.94 -19.01
C ASP A 19 -14.01 -30.83 -18.14
N VAL A 20 -13.21 -29.79 -17.90
CA VAL A 20 -13.58 -28.63 -17.08
C VAL A 20 -14.86 -27.99 -17.59
N ASN A 21 -15.10 -28.00 -18.91
CA ASN A 21 -16.33 -27.46 -19.47
C ASN A 21 -17.54 -28.29 -19.07
N ARG A 22 -17.42 -29.62 -19.01
CA ARG A 22 -18.50 -30.51 -18.58
C ARG A 22 -18.83 -30.35 -17.09
N LEU A 23 -17.81 -30.13 -16.25
CA LEU A 23 -17.99 -29.82 -14.82
C LEU A 23 -18.69 -28.48 -14.57
N LEU A 24 -18.45 -27.48 -15.43
CA LEU A 24 -19.08 -26.15 -15.34
C LEU A 24 -20.57 -26.18 -15.73
N TYR A 25 -20.97 -27.02 -16.67
CA TYR A 25 -22.38 -27.17 -17.06
C TYR A 25 -23.23 -27.95 -16.03
N ASP A 26 -22.59 -28.73 -15.16
CA ASP A 26 -23.26 -29.64 -14.22
C ASP A 26 -23.10 -29.23 -12.74
N LEU A 27 -22.71 -27.97 -12.48
CA LEU A 27 -22.54 -27.42 -11.12
C LEU A 27 -23.80 -27.61 -10.25
N ASN A 28 -24.99 -27.52 -10.85
CA ASN A 28 -26.28 -27.67 -10.16
C ASN A 28 -26.61 -29.12 -9.76
N SER A 29 -25.91 -30.12 -10.29
CA SER A 29 -26.10 -31.53 -9.90
C SER A 29 -24.93 -32.06 -9.07
N VAL A 30 -23.71 -31.59 -9.37
CA VAL A 30 -22.46 -32.06 -8.74
C VAL A 30 -22.28 -31.49 -7.34
N PHE A 31 -22.59 -30.20 -7.13
CA PHE A 31 -22.46 -29.53 -5.82
C PHE A 31 -23.79 -29.34 -5.10
N ASN A 32 -24.89 -29.86 -5.64
CA ASN A 32 -26.17 -29.84 -4.96
C ASN A 32 -26.33 -31.11 -4.12
N PRO A 33 -26.22 -31.02 -2.77
CA PRO A 33 -26.32 -32.19 -1.90
C PRO A 33 -27.72 -32.83 -1.93
N LEU A 34 -28.72 -32.15 -2.48
CA LEU A 34 -30.09 -32.65 -2.64
C LEU A 34 -30.29 -33.35 -3.99
N HIS A 35 -29.29 -33.33 -4.87
CA HIS A 35 -29.38 -34.01 -6.16
C HIS A 35 -29.08 -35.51 -5.98
N PRO A 36 -29.90 -36.43 -6.51
CA PRO A 36 -29.75 -37.87 -6.32
C PRO A 36 -28.47 -38.45 -6.96
N GLY A 37 -27.79 -37.69 -7.82
CA GLY A 37 -26.48 -38.03 -8.39
C GLY A 37 -25.31 -37.28 -7.76
N CYS A 38 -25.49 -36.64 -6.60
CA CYS A 38 -24.41 -35.92 -5.95
C CYS A 38 -23.33 -36.89 -5.45
N GLU A 39 -22.13 -36.77 -5.98
CA GLU A 39 -20.98 -37.60 -5.59
C GLU A 39 -20.24 -37.05 -4.35
N VAL A 40 -20.70 -35.93 -3.80
CA VAL A 40 -20.11 -35.30 -2.61
C VAL A 40 -20.78 -35.87 -1.37
N SER A 41 -19.98 -36.58 -0.55
CA SER A 41 -20.44 -37.03 0.76
C SER A 41 -19.96 -36.08 1.85
N PHE A 42 -20.84 -35.75 2.78
CA PHE A 42 -20.51 -34.90 3.91
C PHE A 42 -21.01 -35.53 5.21
N GLN A 43 -20.20 -35.41 6.25
CA GLN A 43 -20.49 -35.91 7.58
C GLN A 43 -20.22 -34.80 8.59
N VAL A 44 -21.20 -34.51 9.44
CA VAL A 44 -21.00 -33.64 10.60
C VAL A 44 -20.45 -34.50 11.73
N SER A 45 -19.16 -34.31 12.03
CA SER A 45 -18.41 -35.14 12.97
C SER A 45 -18.64 -34.75 14.42
N ALA A 46 -18.85 -33.45 14.70
CA ALA A 46 -19.16 -32.96 16.03
C ALA A 46 -19.72 -31.53 15.98
N VAL A 47 -20.43 -31.12 17.03
CA VAL A 47 -20.72 -29.72 17.34
C VAL A 47 -20.25 -29.48 18.77
N ARG A 48 -19.31 -28.56 18.96
CA ARG A 48 -18.77 -28.21 20.29
C ARG A 48 -18.54 -26.71 20.38
N GLU A 49 -18.98 -26.10 21.48
CA GLU A 49 -18.68 -24.69 21.81
C GLU A 49 -19.05 -23.68 20.70
N GLY A 50 -20.13 -23.94 19.94
CA GLY A 50 -20.56 -23.09 18.84
C GLY A 50 -19.85 -23.35 17.49
N TYR A 51 -18.93 -24.31 17.44
CA TYR A 51 -18.26 -24.75 16.21
C TYR A 51 -18.86 -26.04 15.68
N VAL A 52 -18.98 -26.14 14.35
CA VAL A 52 -19.44 -27.33 13.63
C VAL A 52 -18.24 -27.96 12.91
N PHE A 53 -17.94 -29.20 13.23
CA PHE A 53 -16.90 -29.98 12.57
C PHE A 53 -17.52 -30.73 11.40
N LEU A 54 -17.22 -30.29 10.20
CA LEU A 54 -17.71 -30.87 8.95
C LEU A 54 -16.57 -31.60 8.23
N SER A 55 -16.80 -32.85 7.90
CA SER A 55 -15.92 -33.66 7.06
C SER A 55 -16.59 -33.81 5.69
N VAL A 56 -15.92 -33.37 4.62
CA VAL A 56 -16.41 -33.47 3.25
C VAL A 56 -15.47 -34.37 2.47
N ALA A 57 -16.01 -35.41 1.86
CA ALA A 57 -15.29 -36.29 0.96
C ALA A 57 -15.70 -36.00 -0.49
N LEU A 58 -14.69 -35.66 -1.30
CA LEU A 58 -14.82 -35.27 -2.69
C LEU A 58 -14.18 -36.34 -3.60
N PRO A 59 -14.80 -36.65 -4.75
CA PRO A 59 -14.15 -37.39 -5.83
C PRO A 59 -12.81 -36.76 -6.26
N GLU A 60 -11.86 -37.58 -6.70
CA GLU A 60 -10.50 -37.13 -7.06
C GLU A 60 -10.49 -36.03 -8.14
N GLY A 61 -11.43 -36.06 -9.09
CA GLY A 61 -11.57 -35.01 -10.09
C GLY A 61 -11.97 -33.66 -9.49
N LEU A 62 -12.82 -33.68 -8.45
CA LEU A 62 -13.32 -32.50 -7.77
C LEU A 62 -12.35 -31.96 -6.73
N THR A 63 -11.51 -32.80 -6.10
CA THR A 63 -10.47 -32.31 -5.18
C THR A 63 -9.48 -31.41 -5.90
N ARG A 64 -9.07 -31.77 -7.13
CA ARG A 64 -8.18 -30.93 -7.95
C ARG A 64 -8.83 -29.59 -8.30
N ALA A 65 -10.09 -29.60 -8.71
CA ALA A 65 -10.84 -28.38 -9.02
C ALA A 65 -11.04 -27.49 -7.78
N TYR A 66 -11.33 -28.11 -6.62
CA TYR A 66 -11.48 -27.43 -5.34
C TYR A 66 -10.17 -26.77 -4.89
N ILE A 67 -9.04 -27.45 -5.00
CA ILE A 67 -7.72 -26.88 -4.69
C ILE A 67 -7.42 -25.69 -5.62
N ALA A 68 -7.65 -25.85 -6.93
CA ALA A 68 -7.45 -24.75 -7.89
C ALA A 68 -8.35 -23.54 -7.58
N LEU A 69 -9.57 -23.77 -7.12
CA LEU A 69 -10.47 -22.70 -6.67
C LEU A 69 -9.91 -21.98 -5.43
N LEU A 70 -9.43 -22.71 -4.43
CA LEU A 70 -8.82 -22.12 -3.23
C LEU A 70 -7.57 -21.29 -3.57
N GLU A 71 -6.73 -21.77 -4.49
CA GLU A 71 -5.57 -21.03 -4.98
C GLU A 71 -6.00 -19.73 -5.69
N SER A 72 -7.01 -19.81 -6.56
CA SER A 72 -7.58 -18.65 -7.24
C SER A 72 -8.13 -17.61 -6.26
N MET A 73 -8.91 -18.05 -5.25
CA MET A 73 -9.42 -17.17 -4.19
C MET A 73 -8.29 -16.52 -3.39
N THR A 74 -7.23 -17.27 -3.08
CA THR A 74 -6.07 -16.74 -2.37
C THR A 74 -5.38 -15.64 -3.18
N LEU A 75 -5.19 -15.85 -4.48
CA LEU A 75 -4.61 -14.85 -5.37
C LEU A 75 -5.52 -13.62 -5.52
N MET A 76 -6.83 -13.83 -5.62
CA MET A 76 -7.81 -12.74 -5.66
C MET A 76 -7.74 -11.87 -4.40
N LEU A 77 -7.77 -12.48 -3.20
CA LEU A 77 -7.69 -11.75 -1.94
C LEU A 77 -6.39 -10.97 -1.81
N ARG A 78 -5.25 -11.53 -2.24
CA ARG A 78 -3.97 -10.81 -2.29
C ARG A 78 -4.03 -9.60 -3.23
N SER A 79 -4.66 -9.75 -4.40
CA SER A 79 -4.83 -8.64 -5.34
C SER A 79 -5.69 -7.51 -4.78
N VAL A 80 -6.73 -7.86 -4.01
CA VAL A 80 -7.62 -6.90 -3.33
C VAL A 80 -6.86 -6.18 -2.23
N ASP A 81 -6.06 -6.88 -1.41
CA ASP A 81 -5.23 -6.26 -0.37
C ASP A 81 -4.23 -5.24 -0.97
N VAL A 82 -3.55 -5.61 -2.07
CA VAL A 82 -2.64 -4.69 -2.77
C VAL A 82 -3.37 -3.44 -3.26
N LYS A 83 -4.57 -3.60 -3.86
CA LYS A 83 -5.39 -2.47 -4.33
C LYS A 83 -5.93 -1.61 -3.18
N ALA A 84 -6.31 -2.22 -2.06
CA ALA A 84 -6.77 -1.50 -0.88
C ALA A 84 -5.65 -0.65 -0.28
N ARG A 85 -4.44 -1.21 -0.18
CA ARG A 85 -3.25 -0.48 0.30
C ARG A 85 -2.88 0.67 -0.62
N SER A 86 -2.93 0.48 -1.95
CA SER A 86 -2.61 1.56 -2.89
C SER A 86 -3.64 2.68 -2.83
N ALA A 87 -4.94 2.37 -2.74
CA ALA A 87 -6.00 3.36 -2.56
C ALA A 87 -5.84 4.13 -1.24
N ALA A 88 -5.55 3.44 -0.14
CA ALA A 88 -5.29 4.06 1.16
C ALA A 88 -4.02 4.94 1.17
N ALA A 89 -3.00 4.61 0.37
CA ALA A 89 -1.82 5.44 0.21
C ALA A 89 -2.13 6.71 -0.59
N GLN A 90 -2.92 6.60 -1.66
CA GLN A 90 -3.35 7.75 -2.46
C GLN A 90 -4.20 8.73 -1.66
N SER A 91 -5.08 8.24 -0.78
CA SER A 91 -5.86 9.11 0.10
C SER A 91 -5.00 9.87 1.12
N LYS A 92 -3.87 9.29 1.57
CA LYS A 92 -2.92 9.98 2.46
C LYS A 92 -2.09 11.04 1.73
N VAL A 93 -1.81 10.84 0.44
CA VAL A 93 -1.04 11.80 -0.37
C VAL A 93 -1.89 13.01 -0.78
N CYS A 94 -3.22 12.88 -0.82
CA CYS A 94 -4.15 13.97 -1.16
C CYS A 94 -4.64 14.78 0.06
N ASP A 95 -3.89 14.85 1.15
CA ASP A 95 -4.18 15.83 2.20
C ASP A 95 -3.70 17.22 1.75
N LEU A 96 -4.33 17.76 0.71
CA LEU A 96 -4.03 19.07 0.08
C LEU A 96 -3.98 20.17 1.14
N SER A 97 -4.79 20.03 2.20
CA SER A 97 -4.82 20.93 3.35
C SER A 97 -3.46 21.01 4.08
N VAL A 98 -2.72 19.91 4.16
CA VAL A 98 -1.39 19.86 4.80
C VAL A 98 -0.34 20.46 3.89
N GLN A 99 -0.44 20.22 2.58
CA GLN A 99 0.48 20.80 1.60
C GLN A 99 0.31 22.33 1.52
N GLU A 100 -0.92 22.83 1.44
CA GLU A 100 -1.22 24.27 1.46
C GLU A 100 -0.73 24.93 2.74
N ARG A 101 -0.97 24.31 3.91
CA ARG A 101 -0.45 24.81 5.19
C ARG A 101 1.08 24.86 5.23
N ASN A 102 1.76 23.89 4.64
CA ASN A 102 3.22 23.89 4.58
C ASN A 102 3.77 24.96 3.63
N ILE A 103 3.13 25.17 2.47
CA ILE A 103 3.47 26.26 1.55
C ILE A 103 3.27 27.61 2.25
N GLN A 104 2.14 27.80 2.93
CA GLN A 104 1.85 29.03 3.65
C GLN A 104 2.87 29.28 4.77
N ARG A 105 3.23 28.27 5.56
CA ARG A 105 4.27 28.38 6.60
C ARG A 105 5.62 28.81 6.04
N VAL A 106 6.01 28.30 4.87
CA VAL A 106 7.25 28.72 4.21
C VAL A 106 7.15 30.17 3.73
N ALA A 107 6.02 30.57 3.15
CA ALA A 107 5.79 31.94 2.72
C ALA A 107 5.82 32.94 3.90
N ASP A 108 5.18 32.58 5.02
CA ASP A 108 5.16 33.38 6.24
C ASP A 108 6.59 33.53 6.82
N PHE A 109 7.37 32.44 6.84
CA PHE A 109 8.78 32.48 7.24
C PHE A 109 9.61 33.39 6.34
N GLU A 110 9.46 33.29 5.00
CA GLU A 110 10.17 34.14 4.05
C GLU A 110 9.83 35.62 4.28
N ALA A 111 8.54 35.95 4.47
CA ALA A 111 8.08 37.31 4.73
C ALA A 111 8.66 37.88 6.04
N LYS A 112 8.65 37.08 7.13
CA LYS A 112 9.26 37.48 8.41
C LYS A 112 10.76 37.72 8.26
N ALA A 113 11.47 36.79 7.65
CA ALA A 113 12.92 36.90 7.45
C ALA A 113 13.30 38.18 6.68
N VAL A 114 12.55 38.51 5.61
CA VAL A 114 12.76 39.75 4.85
C VAL A 114 12.43 40.98 5.68
N ALA A 115 11.34 40.99 6.45
CA ALA A 115 10.96 42.12 7.28
C ALA A 115 12.00 42.43 8.38
N HIS A 116 12.56 41.40 9.02
CA HIS A 116 13.65 41.57 9.99
C HIS A 116 14.93 42.08 9.32
N TYR A 117 15.29 41.52 8.16
CA TYR A 117 16.45 41.95 7.40
C TYR A 117 16.35 43.43 6.99
N ASP A 118 15.21 43.84 6.42
CA ASP A 118 14.97 45.21 6.00
C ASP A 118 15.04 46.19 7.19
N ARG A 119 14.57 45.79 8.38
CA ARG A 119 14.72 46.58 9.62
C ARG A 119 16.18 46.76 10.02
N PHE A 120 17.02 45.73 9.89
CA PHE A 120 18.46 45.84 10.21
C PHE A 120 19.22 46.65 9.17
N ILE A 121 18.87 46.53 7.89
CA ILE A 121 19.42 47.37 6.82
C ILE A 121 19.03 48.85 7.03
N ALA A 122 17.78 49.13 7.39
CA ALA A 122 17.32 50.49 7.70
C ALA A 122 18.05 51.12 8.91
N LYS A 123 18.54 50.29 9.83
CA LYS A 123 19.39 50.71 10.97
C LYS A 123 20.87 50.93 10.58
N GLY A 124 21.22 50.73 9.31
CA GLY A 124 22.58 50.94 8.80
C GLY A 124 23.52 49.75 9.01
N CYS A 125 23.02 48.57 9.37
CA CYS A 125 23.86 47.38 9.49
C CYS A 125 24.38 46.91 8.13
N ASP A 126 25.60 46.37 8.10
CA ASP A 126 26.10 45.71 6.89
C ASP A 126 25.24 44.48 6.54
N SER A 127 25.20 44.13 5.25
CA SER A 127 24.40 43.02 4.73
C SER A 127 24.74 41.69 5.41
N ALA A 128 26.02 41.41 5.68
CA ALA A 128 26.43 40.19 6.36
C ALA A 128 25.99 40.17 7.83
N GLU A 129 26.07 41.32 8.49
CA GLU A 129 25.65 41.48 9.88
C GLU A 129 24.12 41.43 10.04
N ALA A 130 23.38 42.02 9.10
CA ALA A 130 21.93 42.00 9.04
C ALA A 130 21.38 40.57 8.89
N VAL A 131 22.03 39.70 8.10
CA VAL A 131 21.65 38.27 8.01
C VAL A 131 21.87 37.55 9.35
N ARG A 132 22.99 37.80 10.03
CA ARG A 132 23.30 37.20 11.33
C ARG A 132 22.28 37.63 12.39
N LEU A 133 21.95 38.92 12.46
CA LEU A 133 20.98 39.47 13.40
C LEU A 133 19.55 38.97 13.09
N THR A 134 19.21 38.84 11.81
CA THR A 134 17.94 38.24 11.39
C THR A 134 17.82 36.78 11.84
N ASN A 135 18.89 35.99 11.68
CA ASN A 135 18.90 34.60 12.16
C ASN A 135 18.73 34.52 13.68
N ALA A 136 19.42 35.39 14.43
CA ALA A 136 19.30 35.45 15.89
C ALA A 136 17.90 35.84 16.34
N ALA A 137 17.28 36.83 15.69
CA ALA A 137 15.91 37.26 15.97
C ALA A 137 14.89 36.14 15.71
N LEU A 138 14.96 35.48 14.55
CA LEU A 138 14.05 34.37 14.21
C LEU A 138 14.22 33.18 15.17
N LYS A 139 15.45 32.89 15.62
CA LYS A 139 15.68 31.87 16.66
C LYS A 139 15.09 32.26 18.01
N SER A 140 15.16 33.53 18.39
CA SER A 140 14.55 34.01 19.65
C SER A 140 13.02 33.97 19.62
N GLU A 141 12.43 34.06 18.43
CA GLU A 141 10.98 33.92 18.22
C GLU A 141 10.51 32.45 18.15
N GLY A 142 11.44 31.49 18.23
CA GLY A 142 11.12 30.06 18.23
C GLY A 142 10.80 29.49 16.84
N GLU A 143 11.19 30.18 15.76
CA GLU A 143 10.95 29.69 14.39
C GLU A 143 11.81 28.45 14.09
N SER A 144 11.16 27.32 13.82
CA SER A 144 11.81 26.03 13.57
C SER A 144 12.65 26.01 12.29
N LEU A 145 12.38 26.94 11.36
CA LEU A 145 13.08 27.09 10.08
C LEU A 145 14.25 28.09 10.14
N ALA A 146 14.61 28.61 11.33
CA ALA A 146 15.63 29.64 11.52
C ALA A 146 17.08 29.13 11.35
N TYR A 147 17.36 28.38 10.29
CA TYR A 147 18.72 27.99 9.90
C TYR A 147 19.37 29.09 9.06
N TYR A 148 20.68 29.32 9.25
CA TYR A 148 21.38 30.45 8.63
C TYR A 148 21.29 30.44 7.10
N GLN A 149 21.44 29.27 6.47
CA GLN A 149 21.31 29.14 5.01
C GLN A 149 19.88 29.42 4.53
N TRP A 150 18.87 28.99 5.28
CA TRP A 150 17.47 29.20 4.90
C TRP A 150 17.08 30.68 4.96
N VAL A 151 17.55 31.39 5.99
CA VAL A 151 17.38 32.85 6.10
C VAL A 151 18.08 33.56 4.93
N LYS A 152 19.32 33.16 4.62
CA LYS A 152 20.09 33.73 3.50
C LYS A 152 19.40 33.48 2.15
N ASP A 153 18.88 32.28 1.92
CA ASP A 153 18.20 31.96 0.67
C ASP A 153 16.84 32.65 0.55
N ALA A 154 16.08 32.80 1.65
CA ALA A 154 14.86 33.59 1.68
C ALA A 154 15.12 35.06 1.28
N ILE A 155 16.14 35.69 1.88
CA ILE A 155 16.54 37.08 1.58
C ILE A 155 17.05 37.21 0.13
N ARG A 156 17.76 36.19 -0.38
CA ARG A 156 18.24 36.15 -1.77
C ARG A 156 17.09 36.00 -2.78
N LYS A 157 16.13 35.13 -2.49
CA LYS A 157 14.93 34.91 -3.30
C LYS A 157 14.08 36.18 -3.37
N ALA A 158 14.02 36.94 -2.28
CA ALA A 158 13.40 38.27 -2.23
C ALA A 158 14.20 39.37 -2.96
N GLY A 159 15.35 39.05 -3.55
CA GLY A 159 16.15 39.98 -4.36
C GLY A 159 16.97 40.99 -3.56
N ARG A 160 17.03 40.90 -2.23
CA ARG A 160 17.66 41.90 -1.35
C ARG A 160 19.19 41.94 -1.42
N PHE A 161 19.84 40.91 -1.95
CA PHE A 161 21.30 40.93 -2.23
C PHE A 161 21.67 41.56 -3.57
N ARG A 162 20.69 41.93 -4.42
CA ARG A 162 20.97 42.65 -5.66
C ARG A 162 21.15 44.13 -5.33
N LYS A 163 22.32 44.50 -4.79
CA LYS A 163 22.74 45.91 -4.80
C LYS A 163 22.82 46.37 -6.25
N HIS A 164 22.03 47.38 -6.57
CA HIS A 164 22.11 48.18 -7.80
C HIS A 164 23.58 48.49 -8.10
N ARG A 165 24.05 47.98 -9.23
CA ARG A 165 25.29 48.43 -9.86
C ARG A 165 25.04 49.88 -10.30
N LYS A 166 25.49 50.85 -9.49
CA LYS A 166 25.74 52.23 -9.93
C LYS A 166 27.25 52.39 -10.05
#